data_AF-A0A058ZI40-F1
#
_entry.id   AF-A0A058ZI40-F1
#
_cell.length_a   1.000
_cell.length_b   1.000
_cell.length_c   1.000
_cell.angle_alpha   90.00
_cell.angle_beta   90.00
_cell.angle_gamma   90.00
#
_symmetry.space_group_name_H-M   'P 1'
#
loop_
_entity.id
_entity.type
_entity.pdbx_description
1 polymer ?
#
loop_
_entity_poly.entity_id
_entity_poly.type
_entity_poly.pdbx_seq_one_letter_code
_entity_poly.pdbx_strand_id
1 'polypeptide(L)'
;MTGFCCRTKASFHTIPRSRNVGQSYISSIFTTLNALLFSIFLIWSEQPDMLVCNGPGTCLPLVFVAKLLRILHLGHCRVVFVESVARVNTLSLTGRIFSTLRLADRFVVHWAQLAGPNSNIHPKPEYFGLLV
;
A
#
# COMPACT_ATOMS: atom_id res chain seq x y z
N MET A 1 15.74 34.17 -5.65
CA MET A 1 14.71 33.18 -5.29
C MET A 1 14.06 32.69 -6.57
N THR A 2 14.60 31.64 -7.18
CA THR A 2 14.08 31.06 -8.42
C THR A 2 13.00 30.05 -8.06
N GLY A 3 11.74 30.37 -8.41
CA GLY A 3 10.61 29.47 -8.22
C GLY A 3 10.79 28.18 -9.00
N PHE A 4 10.71 27.05 -8.31
CA PHE A 4 10.60 25.74 -8.96
C PHE A 4 9.23 25.64 -9.64
N CYS A 5 9.17 25.88 -10.94
CA CYS A 5 8.06 25.42 -11.78
C CYS A 5 8.22 23.91 -11.96
N CYS A 6 7.69 23.13 -11.01
CA CYS A 6 7.67 21.68 -11.13
C CYS A 6 6.60 21.32 -12.19
N ARG A 7 7.01 21.07 -13.44
CA ARG A 7 6.13 20.43 -14.41
C ARG A 7 5.90 18.99 -13.96
N THR A 8 4.85 18.75 -13.19
CA THR A 8 4.42 17.41 -12.80
C THR A 8 3.91 16.69 -14.04
N LYS A 9 4.72 15.76 -14.59
CA LYS A 9 4.21 14.74 -15.49
C LYS A 9 3.39 13.76 -14.66
N ALA A 10 2.11 13.62 -14.97
CA ALA A 10 1.25 12.59 -14.40
C ALA A 10 1.01 11.50 -15.46
N SER A 11 1.32 10.25 -15.12
CA SER A 11 0.92 9.07 -15.88
C SER A 11 -0.17 8.34 -15.11
N PHE A 12 -1.17 7.82 -15.83
CA PHE A 12 -2.28 7.07 -15.25
C PHE A 12 -2.24 5.64 -15.78
N HIS A 13 -2.21 4.67 -14.86
CA HIS A 13 -2.21 3.24 -15.19
C HIS A 13 -3.40 2.56 -14.51
N THR A 14 -4.12 1.75 -15.28
CA THR A 14 -5.27 1.01 -14.78
C THR A 14 -4.84 -0.41 -14.42
N ILE A 15 -5.17 -0.84 -13.20
CA ILE A 15 -4.85 -2.17 -12.67
C ILE A 15 -6.15 -2.91 -12.39
N PRO A 16 -6.27 -4.20 -12.73
CA PRO A 16 -7.45 -4.98 -12.38
C PRO A 16 -7.63 -5.07 -10.87
N ARG A 17 -8.89 -5.07 -10.43
CA ARG A 17 -9.24 -5.20 -9.01
C ARG A 17 -8.87 -6.59 -8.50
N SER A 18 -8.20 -6.66 -7.34
CA SER A 18 -7.88 -7.96 -6.72
C SER A 18 -9.10 -8.69 -6.16
N ARG A 19 -10.19 -7.96 -5.89
CA ARG A 19 -11.46 -8.53 -5.42
C ARG A 19 -12.64 -7.62 -5.74
N ASN A 20 -13.73 -8.21 -6.21
CA ASN A 20 -15.02 -7.53 -6.37
C ASN A 20 -15.82 -7.50 -5.05
N VAL A 21 -16.69 -6.50 -4.89
CA VAL A 21 -17.54 -6.39 -3.70
C VAL A 21 -18.47 -7.61 -3.65
N GLY A 22 -18.52 -8.31 -2.52
CA GLY A 22 -19.29 -9.54 -2.36
C GLY A 22 -18.67 -10.82 -2.96
N GLN A 23 -17.49 -10.74 -3.57
CA GLN A 23 -16.81 -11.92 -4.12
C GLN A 23 -16.33 -12.87 -3.01
N SER A 24 -16.47 -14.17 -3.25
CA SER A 24 -15.99 -15.22 -2.33
C SER A 24 -14.47 -15.17 -2.17
N TYR A 25 -13.98 -15.48 -0.95
CA TYR A 25 -12.54 -15.44 -0.66
C TYR A 25 -11.72 -16.37 -1.56
N ILE A 26 -12.26 -17.52 -1.96
CA ILE A 26 -11.56 -18.48 -2.81
C ILE A 26 -11.41 -17.94 -4.23
N SER A 27 -12.49 -17.43 -4.85
CA SER A 27 -12.41 -16.83 -6.18
C SER A 27 -11.58 -15.53 -6.19
N SER A 28 -11.47 -14.87 -5.03
CA SER A 28 -10.60 -13.70 -4.84
C SER A 28 -9.12 -14.03 -5.02
N ILE A 29 -8.70 -15.28 -4.77
CA ILE A 29 -7.30 -15.70 -4.95
C ILE A 29 -6.91 -15.57 -6.43
N PHE A 30 -7.73 -16.09 -7.34
CA PHE A 30 -7.45 -16.04 -8.78
C PHE A 30 -7.43 -14.60 -9.32
N THR A 31 -8.38 -13.78 -8.89
CA THR A 31 -8.42 -12.35 -9.29
C THR A 31 -7.25 -11.56 -8.70
N THR A 32 -6.79 -11.91 -7.49
CA THR A 32 -5.58 -11.33 -6.90
C THR A 32 -4.31 -11.75 -7.65
N LEU A 33 -4.20 -13.02 -8.08
CA LEU A 33 -3.09 -13.50 -8.90
C LEU A 33 -3.03 -12.78 -10.26
N ASN A 34 -4.18 -12.57 -10.89
CA ASN A 34 -4.24 -11.76 -12.12
C ASN A 34 -3.72 -10.33 -11.86
N ALA A 35 -4.18 -9.67 -10.79
CA ALA A 35 -3.67 -8.35 -10.42
C ALA A 35 -2.17 -8.35 -10.07
N LEU A 36 -1.64 -9.45 -9.56
CA LEU A 36 -0.22 -9.62 -9.29
C LEU A 36 0.61 -9.59 -10.57
N LEU A 37 0.20 -10.29 -11.63
CA LEU A 37 0.91 -10.29 -12.91
C LEU A 37 0.99 -8.89 -13.53
N PHE A 38 -0.13 -8.16 -13.52
CA PHE A 38 -0.14 -6.75 -13.96
C PHE A 38 0.76 -5.86 -13.10
N SER A 39 0.78 -6.10 -11.79
CA SER A 39 1.63 -5.36 -10.86
C SER A 39 3.12 -5.59 -11.11
N ILE A 40 3.53 -6.82 -11.47
CA ILE A 40 4.92 -7.14 -11.84
C ILE A 40 5.35 -6.27 -13.02
N PHE A 41 4.58 -6.29 -14.11
CA PHE A 41 4.89 -5.52 -15.30
C PHE A 41 4.96 -4.01 -15.02
N LEU A 42 3.99 -3.49 -14.27
CA LEU A 42 3.91 -2.07 -13.97
C LEU A 42 5.08 -1.59 -13.10
N ILE A 43 5.37 -2.26 -11.99
CA ILE A 43 6.45 -1.84 -11.08
C ILE A 43 7.81 -2.01 -11.76
N TRP A 44 7.99 -3.04 -12.58
CA TRP A 44 9.22 -3.23 -13.35
C TRP A 44 9.43 -2.12 -14.39
N SER A 45 8.36 -1.70 -15.06
CA SER A 45 8.41 -0.65 -16.10
C SER A 45 8.62 0.73 -15.50
N GLU A 46 7.87 1.09 -14.45
CA GLU A 46 7.88 2.44 -13.88
C GLU A 46 9.02 2.65 -12.86
N GLN A 47 9.54 1.58 -12.25
CA GLN A 47 10.57 1.60 -11.21
C GLN A 47 10.41 2.75 -10.19
N PRO A 48 9.25 2.85 -9.51
CA PRO A 48 8.97 3.99 -8.63
C PRO A 48 9.92 4.04 -7.43
N ASP A 49 10.38 5.24 -7.06
CA ASP A 49 11.15 5.46 -5.83
C ASP A 49 10.31 5.26 -4.56
N MET A 50 9.01 5.59 -4.66
CA MET A 50 8.06 5.53 -3.55
C MET A 50 6.68 5.09 -4.04
N LEU A 51 6.08 4.18 -3.29
CA LEU A 51 4.70 3.76 -3.46
C LEU A 51 3.90 4.18 -2.22
N VAL A 52 2.93 5.07 -2.42
CA VAL A 52 1.99 5.50 -1.39
C VAL A 52 0.63 4.87 -1.70
N CYS A 53 0.05 4.18 -0.72
CA CYS A 53 -1.25 3.54 -0.90
C CYS A 53 -2.13 3.62 0.35
N ASN A 54 -3.43 3.78 0.12
CA ASN A 54 -4.50 3.63 1.10
C ASN A 54 -5.46 2.55 0.56
N GLY A 55 -5.99 1.66 1.40
CA GLY A 55 -6.67 0.42 0.95
C GLY A 55 -7.86 0.67 -0.01
N PRO A 56 -8.13 -0.25 -0.96
CA PRO A 56 -8.49 -1.65 -0.70
C PRO A 56 -7.47 -2.67 -1.24
N GLY A 57 -7.76 -3.98 -1.08
CA GLY A 57 -6.86 -5.12 -1.34
C GLY A 57 -6.09 -5.14 -2.68
N THR A 58 -6.48 -4.33 -3.67
CA THR A 58 -5.71 -4.12 -4.91
C THR A 58 -4.31 -3.56 -4.70
N CYS A 59 -4.06 -2.84 -3.60
CA CYS A 59 -2.70 -2.38 -3.28
C CYS A 59 -1.76 -3.50 -2.81
N LEU A 60 -2.29 -4.64 -2.36
CA LEU A 60 -1.51 -5.78 -1.88
C LEU A 60 -0.53 -6.32 -2.96
N PRO A 61 -0.96 -6.67 -4.18
CA PRO A 61 -0.04 -7.17 -5.20
C PRO A 61 1.03 -6.14 -5.60
N LEU A 62 0.67 -4.86 -5.73
CA LEU A 62 1.64 -3.79 -6.04
C LEU A 62 2.75 -3.69 -5.00
N VAL A 63 2.36 -3.61 -3.73
CA VAL A 63 3.29 -3.50 -2.62
C VAL A 63 4.13 -4.76 -2.49
N PHE A 64 3.53 -5.94 -2.64
CA PHE A 64 4.24 -7.20 -2.61
C PHE A 64 5.33 -7.27 -3.68
N VAL A 65 5.02 -6.90 -4.92
CA VAL A 65 5.98 -6.84 -6.03
C VAL A 65 7.09 -5.83 -5.75
N ALA A 66 6.74 -4.60 -5.33
CA ALA A 66 7.73 -3.57 -5.01
C ALA A 66 8.70 -4.02 -3.91
N LYS A 67 8.17 -4.66 -2.85
CA LYS A 67 8.97 -5.22 -1.76
C LYS A 67 9.85 -6.37 -2.24
N LEU A 68 9.31 -7.28 -3.06
CA LEU A 68 10.05 -8.41 -3.62
C LEU A 68 11.22 -7.95 -4.49
N LEU A 69 10.97 -7.04 -5.44
CA LEU A 69 12.02 -6.50 -6.30
C LEU A 69 13.10 -5.78 -5.49
N ARG A 70 12.72 -5.08 -4.43
CA ARG A 70 13.70 -4.47 -3.52
C ARG A 70 14.53 -5.49 -2.76
N ILE A 71 13.93 -6.57 -2.24
CA ILE A 71 14.66 -7.65 -1.55
C ILE A 71 15.63 -8.36 -2.50
N LEU A 72 15.23 -8.51 -3.77
CA LEU A 72 16.08 -9.08 -4.82
C LEU A 72 17.14 -8.10 -5.35
N HIS A 73 17.23 -6.89 -4.80
CA HIS A 73 18.13 -5.81 -5.27
C HIS A 73 17.90 -5.41 -6.74
N LEU A 74 16.69 -5.63 -7.26
CA LEU A 74 16.26 -5.25 -8.63
C LEU A 74 15.49 -3.93 -8.65
N GLY A 75 15.28 -3.29 -7.50
CA GLY A 75 14.65 -1.98 -7.37
C GLY A 75 14.82 -1.39 -5.97
N HIS A 76 14.36 -0.17 -5.77
CA HIS A 76 14.60 0.61 -4.54
C HIS A 76 13.33 1.25 -3.95
N CYS A 77 12.15 0.84 -4.43
CA CYS A 77 10.85 1.39 -4.03
C CYS A 77 10.63 1.33 -2.51
N ARG A 78 10.30 2.48 -1.89
CA ARG A 78 9.86 2.58 -0.50
C ARG A 78 8.33 2.58 -0.42
N VAL A 79 7.78 1.86 0.54
CA VAL A 79 6.33 1.69 0.68
C VAL A 79 5.81 2.46 1.89
N VAL A 80 4.88 3.38 1.65
CA VAL A 80 4.12 4.08 2.68
C VAL A 80 2.66 3.64 2.59
N PHE A 81 2.20 2.94 3.62
CA PHE A 81 0.80 2.57 3.75
C PHE A 81 0.09 3.56 4.66
N VAL A 82 -1.02 4.12 4.18
CA VAL A 82 -1.91 4.98 4.95
C VAL A 82 -3.20 4.19 5.20
N GLU A 83 -3.54 3.95 6.46
CA GLU A 83 -4.79 3.27 6.79
C GLU A 83 -6.00 4.14 6.45
N SER A 84 -7.15 3.54 6.17
CA SER A 84 -8.35 4.29 5.84
C SER A 84 -8.88 5.07 7.03
N VAL A 85 -9.32 6.32 6.79
CA VAL A 85 -9.90 7.21 7.82
C VAL A 85 -11.11 6.56 8.52
N ALA A 86 -11.89 5.74 7.82
CA ALA A 86 -13.04 5.04 8.40
C ALA A 86 -12.67 4.00 9.49
N ARG A 87 -11.40 3.62 9.61
CA ARG A 87 -10.92 2.62 10.57
C ARG A 87 -10.51 3.29 11.88
N VAL A 88 -11.51 3.59 12.71
CA VAL A 88 -11.32 4.27 14.01
C VAL A 88 -10.72 3.33 15.06
N ASN A 89 -11.34 2.16 15.25
CA ASN A 89 -11.04 1.26 16.37
C ASN A 89 -10.21 0.04 15.99
N THR A 90 -10.20 -0.35 14.71
CA THR A 90 -9.57 -1.61 14.25
C THR A 90 -8.95 -1.44 12.88
N LEU A 91 -7.82 -2.10 12.60
CA LEU A 91 -7.18 -2.09 11.28
C LEU A 91 -8.05 -2.74 10.20
N SER A 92 -7.92 -2.30 8.95
CA SER A 92 -8.51 -2.98 7.80
C SER A 92 -7.88 -4.37 7.60
N LEU A 93 -8.53 -5.26 6.85
CA LEU A 93 -7.94 -6.57 6.53
C LEU A 93 -6.58 -6.39 5.83
N THR A 94 -6.50 -5.43 4.90
CA THR A 94 -5.26 -5.06 4.22
C THR A 94 -4.23 -4.51 5.22
N GLY A 95 -4.62 -3.59 6.11
CA GLY A 95 -3.73 -3.07 7.16
C GLY A 95 -3.19 -4.16 8.08
N ARG A 96 -4.02 -5.16 8.44
CA ARG A 96 -3.58 -6.34 9.19
C ARG A 96 -2.57 -7.16 8.42
N ILE A 97 -2.81 -7.45 7.13
CA ILE A 97 -1.87 -8.20 6.29
C ILE A 97 -0.54 -7.45 6.15
N PHE A 98 -0.60 -6.15 5.88
CA PHE A 98 0.58 -5.29 5.79
C PHE A 98 1.38 -5.28 7.09
N SER A 99 0.67 -5.24 8.22
CA SER A 99 1.27 -5.30 9.54
C SER A 99 1.94 -6.65 9.83
N THR A 100 1.24 -7.76 9.59
CA THR A 100 1.74 -9.10 9.86
C THR A 100 2.92 -9.46 8.97
N LEU A 101 2.88 -9.10 7.68
CA LEU A 101 3.91 -9.42 6.70
C LEU A 101 5.01 -8.35 6.57
N ARG A 102 4.94 -7.26 7.35
CA ARG A 102 5.89 -6.13 7.32
C ARG A 102 6.13 -5.60 5.89
N LEU A 103 5.04 -5.46 5.14
CA LEU A 103 5.08 -5.05 3.74
C LEU A 103 5.36 -3.55 3.57
N ALA A 104 4.85 -2.73 4.49
CA ALA A 104 5.09 -1.30 4.50
C ALA A 104 6.37 -0.95 5.27
N ASP A 105 7.11 0.05 4.77
CA ASP A 105 8.23 0.64 5.51
C ASP A 105 7.74 1.67 6.51
N ARG A 106 6.68 2.41 6.16
CA ARG A 106 5.97 3.31 7.05
C ARG A 106 4.49 2.99 7.05
N PHE A 107 3.91 2.97 8.23
CA PHE A 107 2.50 2.69 8.44
C PHE A 107 1.87 3.91 9.11
N VAL A 108 1.01 4.62 8.39
CA VAL A 108 0.37 5.86 8.86
C VAL A 108 -1.07 5.57 9.27
N VAL A 109 -1.47 6.10 10.42
CA VAL A 109 -2.85 6.00 10.93
C VAL A 109 -3.42 7.37 11.25
N HIS A 110 -4.75 7.46 11.10
CA HIS A 110 -5.50 8.69 11.37
C HIS A 110 -5.98 8.84 12.81
N TRP A 111 -5.92 7.76 13.61
CA TRP A 111 -6.52 7.69 14.94
C TRP A 111 -5.47 7.29 15.99
N ALA A 112 -5.34 8.07 17.05
CA ALA A 112 -4.32 7.86 18.09
C ALA A 112 -4.49 6.51 18.80
N GLN A 113 -5.73 6.01 18.88
CA GLN A 113 -6.09 4.72 19.44
C GLN A 113 -5.37 3.56 18.74
N LEU A 114 -5.12 3.68 17.43
CA LEU A 114 -4.38 2.67 16.66
C LEU A 114 -2.87 2.74 16.87
N ALA A 115 -2.34 3.90 17.28
CA ALA A 115 -0.92 4.12 17.53
C ALA A 115 -0.53 4.15 19.01
N GLY A 116 -1.43 3.69 19.88
CA GLY A 116 -1.20 3.66 21.32
C GLY A 116 -0.03 2.75 21.73
N PRO A 117 0.44 2.84 22.99
CA PRO A 117 1.57 2.06 23.50
C PRO A 117 1.40 0.53 23.36
N ASN A 118 0.15 0.07 23.38
CA ASN A 118 -0.22 -1.35 23.28
C ASN A 118 -0.49 -1.81 21.84
N SER A 119 -0.13 -1.01 20.82
CA SER A 119 -0.36 -1.38 19.42
C SER A 119 0.55 -2.54 19.01
N ASN A 120 -0.03 -3.67 18.61
CA ASN A 120 0.70 -4.82 18.04
C ASN A 120 0.94 -4.66 16.52
N ILE A 121 1.08 -3.42 16.05
CA ILE A 121 1.16 -3.08 14.64
C ILE A 121 2.63 -2.89 14.25
N HIS A 122 3.05 -3.49 13.13
CA HIS A 122 4.42 -3.48 12.68
C HIS A 122 4.54 -3.06 11.20
N PRO A 123 5.34 -2.04 10.84
CA PRO A 123 6.13 -1.18 11.74
C PRO A 123 5.22 -0.37 12.67
N LYS A 124 5.80 0.20 13.74
CA LYS A 124 5.06 1.01 14.71
C LYS A 124 4.31 2.10 13.93
N PRO A 125 2.97 2.19 14.07
CA PRO A 125 2.19 3.11 13.27
C PRO A 125 2.47 4.55 13.69
N GLU A 126 2.63 5.42 12.70
CA GLU A 126 2.82 6.85 12.88
C GLU A 126 1.44 7.52 12.84
N TYR A 127 1.07 8.19 13.94
CA TYR A 127 -0.18 8.95 14.02
C TYR A 127 0.02 10.36 13.47
N PHE A 128 -0.77 10.71 12.47
CA PHE A 128 -0.75 12.04 11.84
C PHE A 128 -2.07 12.81 11.96
N GLY A 129 -3.08 12.22 12.61
CA GLY A 129 -4.43 12.81 12.65
C GLY A 129 -5.13 12.79 11.29
N LEU A 130 -6.03 13.73 11.07
CA LEU A 130 -6.74 13.86 9.79
C LEU A 130 -5.79 14.48 8.76
N LEU A 131 -5.44 13.71 7.72
CA LEU A 131 -4.70 14.22 6.57
C LEU A 131 -5.72 14.86 5.62
N VAL A 132 -5.75 16.19 5.57
CA VAL A 132 -6.64 17.02 4.71
C VAL A 132 -5.83 17.62 3.57
#